data_AF-A0A453ACH3-F1
#
_entry.id   AF-A0A453ACH3-F1
#
_cell.length_a   1.000
_cell.length_b   1.000
_cell.length_c   1.000
_cell.angle_alpha   90.00
_cell.angle_beta   90.00
_cell.angle_gamma   90.00
#
_symmetry.space_group_name_H-M   'P 1'
#
loop_
_entity.id
_entity.type
_entity.pdbx_description
1 polymer ?
#
loop_
_entity_poly.entity_id
_entity_poly.type
_entity_poly.pdbx_seq_one_letter_code
_entity_poly.pdbx_strand_id
1 'polypeptide(L)'
;LHQNKMTRMLPRLAIIKNAMAIQVQQTKQLVMSLQEESEYIRERTTIFQEIIAKRETGPVLEEAMILGRGPDKERIIAALLSTEPNIMQEHITILPIFGLAGIGKTTLAQMVFNDTHSLHGYDFRVWVHVSPQFDFHTI
;
A
#
# COMPACT_ATOMS: atom_id res chain seq x y z
N LEU A 1 -69.69 -19.23 18.46
CA LEU A 1 -68.41 -18.95 19.17
C LEU A 1 -67.15 -18.87 18.28
N HIS A 2 -67.20 -19.22 16.98
CA HIS A 2 -66.01 -19.27 16.11
C HIS A 2 -65.65 -17.96 15.36
N GLN A 3 -66.60 -17.04 15.11
CA GLN A 3 -66.31 -15.82 14.34
C GLN A 3 -65.50 -14.74 15.10
N ASN A 4 -65.44 -14.78 16.43
CA ASN A 4 -64.83 -13.71 17.25
C ASN A 4 -63.28 -13.76 17.32
N LYS A 5 -62.68 -14.91 17.00
CA LYS A 5 -61.23 -15.12 17.09
C LYS A 5 -60.50 -14.51 15.88
N MET A 6 -61.13 -14.58 14.70
CA MET A 6 -60.63 -13.99 13.45
C MET A 6 -60.66 -12.46 13.51
N THR A 7 -61.76 -11.85 13.95
CA THR A 7 -61.91 -10.39 14.05
C THR A 7 -60.92 -9.75 15.02
N ARG A 8 -60.52 -10.48 16.09
CA ARG A 8 -59.49 -10.05 17.04
C ARG A 8 -58.06 -10.22 16.53
N MET A 9 -57.80 -11.07 15.54
CA MET A 9 -56.46 -11.32 14.98
C MET A 9 -56.06 -10.33 13.88
N LEU A 10 -57.02 -9.81 13.11
CA LEU A 10 -56.76 -8.92 11.98
C LEU A 10 -55.92 -7.67 12.32
N PRO A 11 -56.17 -6.94 13.43
CA PRO A 11 -55.38 -5.76 13.78
C PRO A 11 -53.94 -6.09 14.13
N ARG A 12 -53.71 -7.21 14.84
CA ARG A 12 -52.37 -7.67 15.21
C ARG A 12 -51.55 -8.06 13.98
N LEU A 13 -52.19 -8.73 13.02
CA LEU A 13 -51.54 -9.11 11.76
C LEU A 13 -51.14 -7.87 10.94
N ALA A 14 -51.97 -6.83 10.94
CA ALA A 14 -51.68 -5.56 10.27
C ALA A 14 -50.50 -4.80 10.90
N ILE A 15 -50.42 -4.76 12.24
CA ILE A 15 -49.29 -4.14 12.96
C ILE A 15 -47.97 -4.84 12.61
N ILE A 16 -47.95 -6.18 12.65
CA ILE A 16 -46.75 -6.96 12.33
C ILE A 16 -46.34 -6.76 10.86
N LYS A 17 -47.30 -6.75 9.93
CA LYS A 17 -47.03 -6.46 8.51
C LYS A 17 -46.43 -5.06 8.30
N ASN A 18 -46.97 -4.04 8.96
CA ASN A 18 -46.44 -2.68 8.86
C ASN A 18 -45.03 -2.58 9.45
N ALA A 19 -44.77 -3.22 10.60
CA ALA A 19 -43.44 -3.27 11.19
C ALA A 19 -42.44 -3.98 10.26
N MET A 20 -42.82 -5.10 9.66
CA MET A 20 -41.99 -5.79 8.65
C MET A 20 -41.75 -4.93 7.42
N ALA A 21 -42.76 -4.18 6.95
CA ALA A 21 -42.60 -3.28 5.81
C ALA A 21 -41.58 -2.15 6.12
N ILE A 22 -41.63 -1.58 7.32
CA ILE A 22 -40.66 -0.58 7.77
C ILE A 22 -39.25 -1.19 7.82
N GLN A 23 -39.10 -2.39 8.38
CA GLN A 23 -37.80 -3.07 8.44
C GLN A 23 -37.25 -3.35 7.05
N VAL A 24 -38.06 -3.89 6.14
CA VAL A 24 -37.67 -4.12 4.73
C VAL A 24 -37.26 -2.81 4.06
N GLN A 25 -37.98 -1.71 4.31
CA GLN A 25 -37.65 -0.41 3.75
C GLN A 25 -36.31 0.13 4.31
N GLN A 26 -36.05 -0.03 5.61
CA GLN A 26 -34.79 0.34 6.25
C GLN A 26 -33.63 -0.51 5.73
N THR A 27 -33.80 -1.82 5.62
CA THR A 27 -32.79 -2.72 5.04
C THR A 27 -32.49 -2.35 3.60
N LYS A 28 -33.52 -2.01 2.80
CA LYS A 28 -33.32 -1.55 1.43
C LYS A 28 -32.47 -0.29 1.36
N GLN A 29 -32.77 0.71 2.20
CA GLN A 29 -31.99 1.95 2.25
C GLN A 29 -30.52 1.69 2.65
N LEU A 30 -30.30 0.85 3.66
CA LEU A 30 -28.95 0.48 4.10
C LEU A 30 -28.17 -0.25 3.00
N VAL A 31 -28.80 -1.19 2.29
CA VAL A 31 -28.15 -1.89 1.17
C VAL A 31 -27.76 -0.92 0.07
N MET A 32 -28.64 0.03 -0.27
CA MET A 32 -28.34 1.05 -1.29
C MET A 32 -27.14 1.93 -0.90
N SER A 33 -27.08 2.41 0.35
CA SER A 33 -25.94 3.25 0.79
C SER A 33 -24.62 2.46 0.82
N LEU A 34 -24.66 1.19 1.23
CA LEU A 34 -23.48 0.33 1.20
C LEU A 34 -23.02 0.02 -0.22
N GLN A 35 -23.95 -0.14 -1.17
CA GLN A 35 -23.62 -0.31 -2.58
C GLN A 35 -22.89 0.93 -3.11
N GLU A 36 -23.43 2.14 -2.87
CA GLU A 36 -22.79 3.41 -3.25
C GLU A 36 -21.38 3.56 -2.65
N GLU A 37 -21.22 3.26 -1.35
CA GLU A 37 -19.91 3.31 -0.69
C GLU A 37 -18.93 2.28 -1.26
N SER A 38 -19.39 1.07 -1.55
CA SER A 38 -18.56 0.02 -2.15
C SER A 38 -18.08 0.39 -3.56
N GLU A 39 -18.92 1.05 -4.35
CA GLU A 39 -18.58 1.52 -5.69
C GLU A 39 -17.51 2.61 -5.63
N TYR A 40 -17.67 3.57 -4.72
CA TYR A 40 -16.68 4.62 -4.47
C TYR A 40 -15.32 4.05 -4.03
N ILE A 41 -15.31 3.08 -3.10
CA ILE A 41 -14.09 2.41 -2.65
C ILE A 41 -13.43 1.65 -3.80
N ARG A 42 -14.22 0.93 -4.62
CA ARG A 42 -13.72 0.19 -5.78
C ARG A 42 -13.05 1.10 -6.80
N GLU A 43 -13.68 2.23 -7.12
CA GLU A 43 -13.12 3.22 -8.04
C GLU A 43 -11.77 3.74 -7.53
N ARG A 44 -11.72 4.18 -6.27
CA ARG A 44 -10.48 4.66 -5.64
C ARG A 44 -9.38 3.61 -5.58
N THR A 45 -9.74 2.36 -5.30
CA THR A 45 -8.80 1.24 -5.28
C THR A 45 -8.21 1.01 -6.67
N THR A 46 -9.05 1.07 -7.71
CA THR A 46 -8.61 0.92 -9.10
C THR A 46 -7.64 2.02 -9.49
N ILE A 47 -7.96 3.28 -9.18
CA ILE A 47 -7.07 4.43 -9.43
C ILE A 47 -5.75 4.26 -8.68
N PHE A 48 -5.79 3.84 -7.41
CA PHE A 48 -4.58 3.63 -6.63
C PHE A 48 -3.69 2.54 -7.22
N GLN A 49 -4.27 1.43 -7.68
CA GLN A 49 -3.53 0.37 -8.35
C GLN A 49 -2.93 0.85 -9.67
N GLU A 50 -3.65 1.67 -10.45
CA GLU A 50 -3.13 2.25 -11.68
C GLU A 50 -1.97 3.22 -11.40
N ILE A 51 -2.07 4.05 -10.36
CA ILE A 51 -0.99 4.95 -9.93
C ILE A 51 0.24 4.13 -9.51
N ILE A 52 0.06 3.05 -8.75
CA ILE A 52 1.17 2.18 -8.35
C ILE A 52 1.79 1.47 -9.55
N ALA A 53 0.98 0.94 -10.46
CA ALA A 53 1.45 0.22 -11.63
C ALA A 53 2.26 1.12 -12.58
N LYS A 54 1.91 2.41 -12.67
CA LYS A 54 2.67 3.42 -13.44
C LYS A 54 3.82 4.04 -12.66
N ARG A 55 3.89 3.82 -11.35
CA ARG A 55 4.93 4.44 -10.52
C ARG A 55 6.23 3.71 -10.76
N GLU A 56 7.16 4.40 -11.39
CA GLU A 56 8.54 3.95 -11.47
C GLU A 56 9.40 4.74 -10.49
N THR A 57 10.49 4.12 -10.06
CA THR A 57 11.55 4.81 -9.32
C THR A 57 12.82 4.67 -10.13
N GLY A 58 13.45 5.79 -10.47
CA GLY A 58 14.78 5.81 -11.11
C GLY A 58 15.86 6.29 -10.15
N PRO A 59 17.14 6.28 -10.56
CA PRO A 59 18.24 6.75 -9.73
C PRO A 59 18.34 8.28 -9.66
N VAL A 60 17.62 9.03 -10.51
CA VAL A 60 17.69 10.49 -10.57
C VAL A 60 17.20 11.11 -9.27
N LEU A 61 18.02 11.97 -8.67
CA LEU A 61 17.73 12.66 -7.42
C LEU A 61 18.35 14.06 -7.39
N GLU A 62 17.58 15.05 -6.95
CA GLU A 62 18.08 16.37 -6.61
C GLU A 62 18.47 16.41 -5.13
N GLU A 63 19.71 16.00 -4.81
CA GLU A 63 20.16 15.83 -3.43
C GLU A 63 20.13 17.15 -2.62
N ALA A 64 20.29 18.30 -3.29
CA ALA A 64 20.27 19.62 -2.67
C ALA A 64 18.96 19.97 -1.95
N MET A 65 17.84 19.31 -2.30
CA MET A 65 16.55 19.52 -1.64
C MET A 65 16.34 18.63 -0.40
N ILE A 66 17.30 17.76 -0.07
CA ILE A 66 17.15 16.77 1.01
C ILE A 66 17.87 17.25 2.26
N LEU A 67 17.14 17.31 3.37
CA LEU A 67 17.65 17.79 4.65
C LEU A 67 17.66 16.66 5.69
N GLY A 68 18.66 16.68 6.59
CA GLY A 68 18.69 15.83 7.79
C GLY A 68 19.03 14.35 7.58
N ARG A 69 19.26 13.90 6.35
CA ARG A 69 19.55 12.48 6.00
C ARG A 69 21.05 12.14 5.86
N GLY A 70 21.94 13.12 6.00
CA GLY A 70 23.39 12.92 5.91
C GLY A 70 23.92 11.81 6.83
N PRO A 71 23.58 11.79 8.13
CA PRO A 71 24.06 10.76 9.06
C PRO A 71 23.58 9.34 8.68
N ASP A 72 22.34 9.21 8.23
CA ASP A 72 21.80 7.92 7.76
C ASP A 72 22.56 7.44 6.51
N LYS A 73 22.85 8.34 5.57
CA LYS A 73 23.63 8.06 4.35
C LYS A 73 25.03 7.56 4.71
N GLU A 74 25.75 8.31 5.54
CA GLU A 74 27.12 7.96 5.96
C GLU A 74 27.18 6.61 6.66
N ARG A 75 26.19 6.30 7.51
CA ARG A 75 26.11 5.00 8.18
C ARG A 75 25.95 3.83 7.21
N ILE A 76 25.13 3.99 6.17
CA ILE A 76 24.94 2.95 5.14
C ILE A 76 26.23 2.77 4.34
N ILE A 77 26.87 3.87 3.92
CA ILE A 77 28.14 3.82 3.17
C ILE A 77 29.23 3.12 3.99
N ALA A 78 29.37 3.47 5.27
CA ALA A 78 30.34 2.82 6.15
C ALA A 78 30.11 1.31 6.26
N ALA A 79 28.86 0.85 6.33
CA ALA A 79 28.53 -0.57 6.36
C ALA A 79 28.86 -1.30 5.03
N LEU A 80 28.66 -0.61 3.89
CA LEU A 80 29.07 -1.14 2.59
C LEU A 80 30.59 -1.28 2.48
N LEU A 81 31.34 -0.27 2.95
CA LEU A 81 32.80 -0.26 2.88
C LEU A 81 33.48 -1.17 3.91
N SER A 82 32.82 -1.47 5.05
CA SER A 82 33.36 -2.38 6.06
C SER A 82 33.30 -3.87 5.66
N THR A 83 32.75 -4.17 4.49
CA THR A 83 32.70 -5.54 3.96
C THR A 83 34.07 -5.91 3.40
N GLU A 84 34.92 -6.56 4.21
CA GLU A 84 36.22 -7.03 3.73
C GLU A 84 36.05 -8.21 2.75
N PRO A 85 36.76 -8.21 1.60
CA PRO A 85 36.78 -9.34 0.68
C PRO A 85 37.59 -10.47 1.31
N ASN A 86 36.92 -11.41 1.98
CA ASN A 86 37.55 -12.69 2.29
C ASN A 86 37.82 -13.41 0.96
N ILE A 87 39.10 -13.52 0.59
CA ILE A 87 39.61 -14.05 -0.69
C ILE A 87 39.11 -15.49 -0.99
N MET A 88 38.49 -16.16 -0.03
CA MET A 88 38.05 -17.55 -0.14
C MET A 88 36.53 -17.73 -0.35
N GLN A 89 35.69 -16.68 -0.24
CA GLN A 89 34.24 -16.80 -0.37
C GLN A 89 33.61 -15.55 -0.99
N GLU A 90 32.65 -15.73 -1.91
CA GLU A 90 31.78 -14.66 -2.39
C GLU A 90 30.95 -14.12 -1.22
N HIS A 91 31.17 -12.85 -0.85
CA HIS A 91 30.44 -12.21 0.24
C HIS A 91 29.34 -11.30 -0.32
N ILE A 92 28.09 -11.56 0.07
CA ILE A 92 26.93 -10.72 -0.29
C ILE A 92 26.48 -9.93 0.95
N THR A 93 26.47 -8.61 0.85
CA THR A 93 25.96 -7.71 1.89
C THR A 93 24.55 -7.24 1.54
N ILE A 94 23.59 -7.45 2.44
CA ILE A 94 22.19 -7.00 2.28
C ILE A 94 21.85 -5.97 3.37
N LEU A 95 21.46 -4.76 2.95
CA LEU A 95 21.10 -3.65 3.85
C LEU A 95 19.65 -3.22 3.62
N PRO A 96 18.68 -3.74 4.39
CA PRO A 96 17.28 -3.38 4.20
C PRO A 96 16.95 -2.02 4.85
N ILE A 97 16.16 -1.20 4.15
CA ILE A 97 15.65 0.10 4.64
C ILE A 97 14.15 -0.03 4.94
N PHE A 98 13.78 0.03 6.22
CA PHE A 98 12.38 -0.08 6.67
C PHE A 98 11.83 1.23 7.22
N GLY A 99 10.51 1.36 7.27
CA GLY A 99 9.82 2.54 7.79
C GLY A 99 8.47 2.81 7.11
N LEU A 100 7.73 3.77 7.64
CA LEU A 100 6.40 4.14 7.14
C LEU A 100 6.41 4.61 5.67
N ALA A 101 5.27 4.54 5.01
CA ALA A 101 5.10 5.11 3.67
C ALA A 101 5.39 6.63 3.70
N GLY A 102 6.01 7.16 2.64
CA GLY A 102 6.31 8.60 2.53
C GLY A 102 7.50 9.12 3.35
N ILE A 103 8.13 8.30 4.20
CA ILE A 103 9.24 8.76 5.07
C ILE A 103 10.57 9.04 4.33
N GLY A 104 10.63 8.77 3.02
CA GLY A 104 11.84 8.99 2.21
C GLY A 104 12.81 7.82 2.13
N LYS A 105 12.34 6.56 2.24
CA LYS A 105 13.21 5.36 2.12
C LYS A 105 13.94 5.29 0.78
N THR A 106 13.17 5.40 -0.32
CA THR A 106 13.73 5.42 -1.67
C THR A 106 14.69 6.59 -1.86
N THR A 107 14.34 7.75 -1.31
CA THR A 107 15.20 8.94 -1.32
C THR A 107 16.56 8.68 -0.66
N LEU A 108 16.58 8.06 0.52
CA LEU A 108 17.83 7.69 1.19
C LEU A 108 18.65 6.68 0.36
N ALA A 109 18.00 5.68 -0.24
CA ALA A 109 18.68 4.74 -1.13
C ALA A 109 19.28 5.43 -2.37
N GLN A 110 18.56 6.38 -2.96
CA GLN A 110 19.06 7.17 -4.10
C GLN A 110 20.25 8.03 -3.70
N MET A 111 20.25 8.64 -2.49
CA MET A 111 21.40 9.41 -1.99
C MET A 111 22.66 8.54 -1.88
N VAL A 112 22.53 7.33 -1.34
CA VAL A 112 23.65 6.38 -1.25
C VAL A 112 24.09 5.94 -2.65
N PHE A 113 23.15 5.54 -3.51
CA PHE A 113 23.43 5.07 -4.86
C PHE A 113 24.20 6.09 -5.71
N ASN A 114 23.87 7.37 -5.54
CA ASN A 114 24.50 8.48 -6.27
C ASN A 114 25.80 8.99 -5.64
N ASP A 115 26.19 8.51 -4.45
CA ASP A 115 27.43 8.90 -3.78
C ASP A 115 28.65 8.16 -4.35
N THR A 116 28.94 8.47 -5.61
CA THR A 116 30.01 7.83 -6.40
C THR A 116 31.41 8.10 -5.85
N HIS A 117 31.58 9.21 -5.13
CA HIS A 117 32.83 9.55 -4.47
C HIS A 117 33.07 8.65 -3.25
N SER A 118 32.08 8.44 -2.39
CA SER A 118 32.30 7.61 -1.20
C SER A 118 32.33 6.12 -1.52
N LEU A 119 31.65 5.69 -2.59
CA LEU A 119 31.59 4.29 -3.04
C LEU A 119 32.64 3.94 -4.11
N HIS A 120 33.86 4.47 -3.99
CA HIS A 120 34.97 4.10 -4.86
C HIS A 120 35.20 2.57 -4.82
N GLY A 121 35.26 1.92 -5.99
CA GLY A 121 35.35 0.46 -6.14
C GLY A 121 34.01 -0.24 -6.38
N TYR A 122 32.88 0.45 -6.23
CA TYR A 122 31.56 -0.04 -6.66
C TYR A 122 31.26 0.43 -8.08
N ASP A 123 32.05 -0.02 -9.04
CA ASP A 123 32.01 0.50 -10.42
C ASP A 123 30.73 0.12 -11.18
N PHE A 124 30.11 -1.00 -10.78
CA PHE A 124 28.84 -1.48 -11.33
C PHE A 124 27.73 -1.29 -10.31
N ARG A 125 26.76 -0.43 -10.65
CA ARG A 125 25.57 -0.16 -9.83
C ARG A 125 24.32 -0.29 -10.69
N VAL A 126 23.33 -1.02 -10.20
CA VAL A 126 22.05 -1.23 -10.88
C VAL A 126 20.92 -0.77 -9.95
N TRP A 127 19.97 -0.04 -10.50
CA TRP A 127 18.75 0.37 -9.81
C TRP A 127 17.56 -0.35 -10.44
N VAL A 128 16.84 -1.13 -9.63
CA VAL A 128 15.69 -1.90 -10.09
C VAL A 128 14.46 -1.47 -9.32
N HIS A 129 13.41 -1.06 -10.04
CA HIS A 129 12.08 -0.89 -9.48
C HIS A 129 11.31 -2.21 -9.59
N VAL A 130 10.72 -2.67 -8.49
CA VAL A 130 9.86 -3.86 -8.47
C VAL A 130 8.46 -3.41 -8.03
N SER A 131 7.48 -3.57 -8.90
CA SER A 131 6.09 -3.22 -8.63
C SER A 131 5.33 -4.41 -8.00
N PRO A 132 4.19 -4.19 -7.32
CA PRO A 132 3.37 -5.28 -6.81
C PRO A 132 2.82 -6.24 -7.88
N GLN A 133 2.72 -5.78 -9.13
CA GLN A 133 2.28 -6.57 -10.29
C GLN A 133 3.45 -7.20 -11.06
N PHE A 134 4.64 -7.25 -10.45
CA PHE A 134 5.83 -7.78 -11.06
C PHE A 134 5.69 -9.27 -11.40
N ASP A 135 6.00 -9.63 -12.64
CA ASP A 135 6.07 -11.00 -13.13
C ASP A 135 7.49 -11.26 -13.67
N PHE A 136 8.14 -12.29 -13.12
CA PHE A 136 9.50 -12.68 -13.50
C PHE A 136 9.58 -13.20 -14.94
N HIS A 137 8.47 -13.64 -15.54
CA HIS A 137 8.45 -14.21 -16.89
C HIS A 137 8.32 -13.15 -17.99
N THR A 138 8.10 -11.89 -17.64
CA THR A 138 7.90 -10.78 -18.59
C THR A 138 9.12 -9.86 -18.74
N ILE A 139 10.28 -10.24 -18.18
CA ILE A 139 11.54 -9.47 -18.15
C ILE A 139 12.61 -10.16 -18.99
#